data_AF-A0A662TMW1-F1
#
_entry.id   AF-A0A662TMW1-F1
#
_cell.length_a   1.000
_cell.length_b   1.000
_cell.length_c   1.000
_cell.angle_alpha   90.00
_cell.angle_beta   90.00
_cell.angle_gamma   90.00
#
_symmetry.space_group_name_H-M   'P 1'
#
loop_
_entity.id
_entity.type
_entity.pdbx_description
1 polymer ?
#
loop_
_entity_poly.entity_id
_entity_poly.type
_entity_poly.pdbx_seq_one_letter_code
_entity_poly.pdbx_strand_id
1 'polypeptide(L)'
;NMQQSEIATLISYDFSGGAIKKSRIEILYASGNSSLSIKETLIRNGFIKGFSSVDISEFSTVTEVISVEDYASLHTYYSIFERVIASEFSTLFSSHSVFRSLKLAEKSFSSISEAVIANMVTAGGAEVFVRNSSVQNLLANGTCKLHIFSSVVKLKARKASLVEVKDSSCILHVYILSKPEQSALTFRREYVSEWKVTGECEVQITNSYVYGWAVTIGEGVTVSIRDSTLSVLECLESSSITARNCTIDLVKGEDGARIALELSKVNVVNASKCDLILSDCNISKIVGLELNELDFYNSSIEEAIIMPLTNCSITKVNINSLTIQSNSSSIFEHVLVDLAKSNITRILLTGITNLAIEESTVNVMILNSYNGTICTVNATLRSFIKIENGSFFYIKGKLNSSSCSIMAWEDDCKIKREFTIIMQNDSLPLKNVNVTIYDANGNKVWSGKTDIDGSVKVDLLFPDPGTVYYVHVEVNNRTITKAITVLMDTPVVIDVSTNTHKKSTSENPTLILVIWNAREEYL
;
A
#
# COMPACT_ATOMS: atom_id res chain seq x y z
N ASN A 1 -17.21 2.27 62.81
CA ASN A 1 -18.36 2.76 62.03
C ASN A 1 -18.62 4.21 62.37
N MET A 2 -18.30 5.12 61.46
CA MET A 2 -18.71 6.53 61.56
C MET A 2 -19.91 6.72 60.63
N GLN A 3 -21.03 7.22 61.17
CA GLN A 3 -22.25 7.54 60.42
C GLN A 3 -22.64 8.99 60.73
N GLN A 4 -22.90 9.78 59.69
CA GLN A 4 -23.35 11.17 59.76
C GLN A 4 -22.48 12.11 60.63
N SER A 5 -21.46 12.68 60.01
CA SER A 5 -20.80 13.91 60.50
C SER A 5 -21.01 15.05 59.50
N GLU A 6 -21.48 16.20 59.98
CA GLU A 6 -21.80 17.35 59.10
C GLU A 6 -20.55 17.94 58.44
N ILE A 7 -19.46 18.12 59.22
CA ILE A 7 -18.11 18.44 58.75
C ILE A 7 -17.10 17.83 59.75
N ALA A 8 -16.16 17.02 59.26
CA ALA A 8 -14.98 16.60 60.03
C ALA A 8 -13.71 17.22 59.42
N THR A 9 -13.05 18.10 60.17
CA THR A 9 -11.89 18.88 59.69
C THR A 9 -10.65 18.02 59.49
N LEU A 10 -10.41 17.06 60.39
CA LEU A 10 -9.28 16.14 60.35
C LEU A 10 -9.70 14.80 60.96
N ILE A 11 -9.66 13.73 60.17
CA ILE A 11 -9.87 12.35 60.63
C ILE A 11 -8.52 11.65 60.52
N SER A 12 -7.84 11.47 61.66
CA SER A 12 -6.60 10.69 61.78
C SER A 12 -6.89 9.44 62.58
N TYR A 13 -6.98 8.27 61.93
CA TYR A 13 -7.34 7.00 62.58
C TYR A 13 -6.46 5.85 62.10
N ASP A 14 -6.05 5.03 63.06
CA ASP A 14 -5.42 3.73 62.83
C ASP A 14 -6.47 2.62 63.00
N PHE A 15 -6.75 1.86 61.94
CA PHE A 15 -7.84 0.90 61.88
C PHE A 15 -7.34 -0.55 61.71
N SER A 16 -7.85 -1.45 62.54
CA SER A 16 -7.88 -2.90 62.25
C SER A 16 -9.03 -3.30 61.30
N GLY A 17 -9.78 -2.32 60.80
CA GLY A 17 -10.87 -2.43 59.81
C GLY A 17 -11.92 -1.33 60.02
N GLY A 18 -12.53 -0.81 58.96
CA GLY A 18 -13.39 0.38 59.10
C GLY A 18 -14.39 0.62 57.98
N ALA A 19 -15.48 1.31 58.35
CA ALA A 19 -16.46 1.86 57.42
C ALA A 19 -16.78 3.33 57.76
N ILE A 20 -16.69 4.18 56.74
CA ILE A 20 -17.04 5.61 56.72
C ILE A 20 -18.26 5.76 55.81
N LYS A 21 -19.37 6.30 56.33
CA LYS A 21 -20.60 6.48 55.55
C LYS A 21 -21.29 7.83 55.78
N LYS A 22 -21.83 8.43 54.72
CA LYS A 22 -22.68 9.64 54.78
C LYS A 22 -22.01 10.80 55.54
N SER A 23 -20.74 11.06 55.23
CA SER A 23 -19.91 12.06 55.92
C SER A 23 -19.35 13.12 54.96
N ARG A 24 -18.97 14.28 55.51
CA ARG A 24 -18.15 15.28 54.82
C ARG A 24 -16.82 15.44 55.56
N ILE A 25 -15.71 15.25 54.85
CA ILE A 25 -14.36 15.19 55.42
C ILE A 25 -13.45 16.14 54.66
N GLU A 26 -12.92 17.16 55.32
CA GLU A 26 -11.93 18.07 54.72
C GLU A 26 -10.59 17.35 54.53
N ILE A 27 -10.11 16.65 55.56
CA ILE A 27 -8.83 15.91 55.51
C ILE A 27 -8.98 14.53 56.17
N LEU A 28 -8.79 13.47 55.38
CA LEU A 28 -8.74 12.08 55.81
C LEU A 28 -7.27 11.60 55.82
N TYR A 29 -6.77 11.22 56.99
CA TYR A 29 -5.57 10.40 57.17
C TYR A 29 -6.00 9.05 57.76
N ALA A 30 -5.95 8.00 56.96
CA ALA A 30 -6.28 6.65 57.41
C ALA A 30 -5.05 5.75 57.30
N SER A 31 -4.63 5.16 58.42
CA SER A 31 -3.73 4.01 58.44
C SER A 31 -4.49 2.76 58.88
N GLY A 32 -3.99 1.59 58.49
CA GLY A 32 -4.55 0.32 58.95
C GLY A 32 -3.83 -0.86 58.34
N ASN A 33 -4.35 -2.06 58.59
CA ASN A 33 -3.77 -3.32 58.09
C ASN A 33 -4.80 -4.30 57.49
N SER A 34 -6.04 -3.86 57.30
CA SER A 34 -7.14 -4.68 56.75
C SER A 34 -7.93 -3.91 55.68
N SER A 35 -9.26 -3.97 55.66
CA SER A 35 -10.09 -3.25 54.68
C SER A 35 -10.75 -1.97 55.22
N LEU A 36 -10.85 -0.97 54.35
CA LEU A 36 -11.56 0.28 54.57
C LEU A 36 -12.65 0.45 53.51
N SER A 37 -13.89 0.70 53.92
CA SER A 37 -15.00 1.00 53.02
C SER A 37 -15.51 2.43 53.23
N ILE A 38 -15.62 3.20 52.15
CA ILE A 38 -16.02 4.60 52.10
C ILE A 38 -17.20 4.71 51.15
N LYS A 39 -18.38 5.06 51.68
CA LYS A 39 -19.64 5.07 50.92
C LYS A 39 -20.41 6.37 51.13
N GLU A 40 -21.05 6.90 50.08
CA GLU A 40 -21.85 8.14 50.13
C GLU A 40 -21.13 9.31 50.82
N THR A 41 -19.81 9.44 50.63
CA THR A 41 -18.96 10.35 51.42
C THR A 41 -18.26 11.37 50.54
N LEU A 42 -18.29 12.63 50.97
CA LEU A 42 -17.53 13.72 50.38
C LEU A 42 -16.17 13.84 51.09
N ILE A 43 -15.09 13.68 50.34
CA ILE A 43 -13.71 13.87 50.81
C ILE A 43 -13.12 15.02 50.01
N ARG A 44 -12.44 15.96 50.66
CA ARG A 44 -11.64 16.96 49.96
C ARG A 44 -10.21 16.45 49.72
N ASN A 45 -9.48 16.18 50.80
CA ASN A 45 -8.15 15.56 50.75
C ASN A 45 -8.13 14.21 51.48
N GLY A 46 -7.54 13.19 50.87
CA GLY A 46 -7.41 11.85 51.44
C GLY A 46 -6.02 11.25 51.28
N PHE A 47 -5.47 10.71 52.36
CA PHE A 47 -4.23 9.95 52.39
C PHE A 47 -4.51 8.63 53.12
N ILE A 48 -4.41 7.52 52.40
CA ILE A 48 -4.76 6.18 52.89
C ILE A 48 -3.55 5.25 52.72
N LYS A 49 -3.14 4.56 53.78
CA LYS A 49 -1.90 3.77 53.78
C LYS A 49 -2.03 2.44 54.53
N GLY A 50 -1.44 1.38 53.99
CA GLY A 50 -1.25 0.08 54.66
C GLY A 50 -2.46 -0.87 54.69
N PHE A 51 -3.65 -0.39 54.33
CA PHE A 51 -4.83 -1.24 54.16
C PHE A 51 -4.63 -2.24 53.02
N SER A 52 -5.04 -3.49 53.19
CA SER A 52 -5.04 -4.50 52.10
C SER A 52 -6.09 -4.21 51.03
N SER A 53 -7.17 -3.48 51.38
CA SER A 53 -8.18 -3.04 50.42
C SER A 53 -8.89 -1.76 50.84
N VAL A 54 -9.16 -0.89 49.87
CA VAL A 54 -9.89 0.36 50.04
C VAL A 54 -11.02 0.38 49.02
N ASP A 55 -12.27 0.31 49.48
CA ASP A 55 -13.49 0.39 48.65
C ASP A 55 -14.07 1.80 48.76
N ILE A 56 -14.13 2.52 47.65
CA ILE A 56 -14.77 3.84 47.54
C ILE A 56 -15.93 3.72 46.58
N SER A 57 -17.14 3.64 47.14
CA SER A 57 -18.35 3.31 46.39
C SER A 57 -19.55 4.21 46.71
N GLU A 58 -20.68 3.94 46.05
CA GLU A 58 -21.99 4.54 46.35
C GLU A 58 -21.96 6.09 46.34
N PHE A 59 -21.65 6.69 45.19
CA PHE A 59 -21.70 8.16 44.97
C PHE A 59 -20.76 8.98 45.87
N SER A 60 -19.67 8.38 46.32
CA SER A 60 -18.60 9.11 47.00
C SER A 60 -17.89 10.08 46.04
N THR A 61 -17.46 11.23 46.57
CA THR A 61 -16.84 12.30 45.77
C THR A 61 -15.53 12.76 46.42
N VAL A 62 -14.44 12.77 45.66
CA VAL A 62 -13.13 13.33 46.06
C VAL A 62 -12.89 14.63 45.29
N THR A 63 -12.86 15.77 45.98
CA THR A 63 -12.83 17.10 45.34
C THR A 63 -11.46 17.73 45.13
N GLU A 64 -10.39 17.27 45.79
CA GLU A 64 -9.01 17.73 45.51
C GLU A 64 -8.06 16.58 45.19
N VAL A 65 -7.75 15.69 46.15
CA VAL A 65 -6.90 14.52 45.90
C VAL A 65 -7.17 13.36 46.86
N ILE A 66 -7.01 12.14 46.34
CA ILE A 66 -6.80 10.95 47.16
C ILE A 66 -5.52 10.22 46.76
N SER A 67 -4.67 9.94 47.74
CA SER A 67 -3.45 9.14 47.60
C SER A 67 -3.61 7.84 48.35
N VAL A 68 -3.31 6.71 47.69
CA VAL A 68 -3.39 5.37 48.28
C VAL A 68 -2.03 4.69 48.13
N GLU A 69 -1.44 4.29 49.25
CA GLU A 69 -0.07 3.75 49.34
C GLU A 69 -0.01 2.41 50.11
N ASP A 70 1.08 1.67 49.90
CA ASP A 70 1.48 0.44 50.59
C ASP A 70 0.43 -0.70 50.52
N TYR A 71 0.59 -1.59 49.53
CA TYR A 71 -0.09 -2.90 49.41
C TYR A 71 -1.64 -2.89 49.32
N ALA A 72 -2.24 -1.73 49.03
CA ALA A 72 -3.68 -1.61 48.89
C ALA A 72 -4.22 -2.01 47.50
N SER A 73 -5.31 -2.78 47.51
CA SER A 73 -6.23 -2.84 46.37
C SER A 73 -7.26 -1.70 46.47
N LEU A 74 -7.20 -0.72 45.58
CA LEU A 74 -8.18 0.36 45.49
C LEU A 74 -9.32 -0.08 44.58
N HIS A 75 -10.54 -0.15 45.13
CA HIS A 75 -11.77 -0.42 44.40
C HIS A 75 -12.59 0.86 44.33
N THR A 76 -13.06 1.22 43.14
CA THR A 76 -13.84 2.45 42.91
C THR A 76 -15.10 2.15 42.10
N TYR A 77 -16.26 2.51 42.64
CA TYR A 77 -17.56 2.21 42.05
C TYR A 77 -18.50 3.42 42.12
N TYR A 78 -19.13 3.81 41.02
CA TYR A 78 -20.14 4.88 40.99
C TYR A 78 -19.69 6.18 41.69
N SER A 79 -18.43 6.57 41.54
CA SER A 79 -17.81 7.66 42.32
C SER A 79 -17.06 8.67 41.44
N ILE A 80 -16.85 9.89 41.96
CA ILE A 80 -16.26 11.02 41.22
C ILE A 80 -14.95 11.45 41.90
N PHE A 81 -13.88 11.61 41.12
CA PHE A 81 -12.54 11.96 41.62
C PHE A 81 -11.90 13.09 40.80
N GLU A 82 -11.54 14.18 41.48
CA GLU A 82 -10.71 15.26 40.90
C GLU A 82 -9.27 14.75 40.61
N ARG A 83 -8.66 14.05 41.58
CA ARG A 83 -7.33 13.45 41.43
C ARG A 83 -7.17 12.18 42.25
N VAL A 84 -6.70 11.11 41.60
CA VAL A 84 -6.28 9.86 42.23
C VAL A 84 -4.80 9.61 41.95
N ILE A 85 -4.05 9.34 43.02
CA ILE A 85 -2.66 8.89 42.96
C ILE A 85 -2.61 7.49 43.60
N ALA A 86 -2.41 6.48 42.76
CA ALA A 86 -2.15 5.12 43.19
C ALA A 86 -0.62 4.94 43.22
N SER A 87 -0.01 4.97 44.42
CA SER A 87 1.44 4.83 44.60
C SER A 87 1.86 3.35 44.79
N GLU A 88 3.11 3.12 45.19
CA GLU A 88 3.85 1.84 45.11
C GLU A 88 3.02 0.56 45.38
N PHE A 89 3.07 -0.38 44.43
CA PHE A 89 2.42 -1.71 44.49
C PHE A 89 0.93 -1.71 44.88
N SER A 90 0.16 -0.75 44.36
CA SER A 90 -1.30 -0.76 44.44
C SER A 90 -1.95 -1.38 43.20
N THR A 91 -3.10 -2.04 43.41
CA THR A 91 -3.94 -2.60 42.35
C THR A 91 -5.22 -1.77 42.26
N LEU A 92 -5.53 -1.21 41.09
CA LEU A 92 -6.78 -0.46 40.87
C LEU A 92 -7.84 -1.32 40.18
N PHE A 93 -9.00 -1.44 40.80
CA PHE A 93 -10.24 -1.85 40.16
C PHE A 93 -11.18 -0.64 40.11
N SER A 94 -11.66 -0.29 38.92
CA SER A 94 -12.59 0.81 38.73
C SER A 94 -13.74 0.38 37.85
N SER A 95 -14.96 0.72 38.27
CA SER A 95 -16.14 0.62 37.41
C SER A 95 -17.07 1.82 37.60
N HIS A 96 -17.75 2.25 36.52
CA HIS A 96 -18.80 3.28 36.57
C HIS A 96 -18.36 4.60 37.24
N SER A 97 -17.08 4.97 37.14
CA SER A 97 -16.48 6.07 37.91
C SER A 97 -15.86 7.14 37.01
N VAL A 98 -15.81 8.38 37.51
CA VAL A 98 -15.33 9.56 36.77
C VAL A 98 -14.05 10.09 37.40
N PHE A 99 -13.00 10.27 36.61
CA PHE A 99 -11.68 10.75 37.05
C PHE A 99 -11.24 11.95 36.21
N ARG A 100 -10.98 13.10 36.81
CA ARG A 100 -10.37 14.22 36.09
C ARG A 100 -8.86 14.04 35.93
N SER A 101 -8.21 13.38 36.89
CA SER A 101 -6.80 12.99 36.84
C SER A 101 -6.56 11.66 37.56
N LEU A 102 -6.04 10.66 36.84
CA LEU A 102 -5.63 9.37 37.36
C LEU A 102 -4.14 9.14 37.11
N LYS A 103 -3.36 8.95 38.17
CA LYS A 103 -1.93 8.60 38.08
C LYS A 103 -1.68 7.21 38.65
N LEU A 104 -1.15 6.32 37.81
CA LEU A 104 -0.74 4.97 38.18
C LEU A 104 0.80 4.91 38.34
N ALA A 105 1.26 4.25 39.39
CA ALA A 105 2.68 4.06 39.68
C ALA A 105 3.35 2.99 38.80
N GLU A 106 4.65 2.82 39.01
CA GLU A 106 5.42 1.75 38.38
C GLU A 106 4.95 0.39 38.88
N LYS A 107 4.94 -0.62 37.99
CA LYS A 107 4.56 -2.01 38.29
C LYS A 107 3.13 -2.19 38.86
N SER A 108 2.24 -1.20 38.71
CA SER A 108 0.84 -1.31 39.11
C SER A 108 0.04 -2.21 38.15
N PHE A 109 -0.90 -3.00 38.68
CA PHE A 109 -1.98 -3.59 37.87
C PHE A 109 -3.22 -2.69 37.93
N SER A 110 -3.93 -2.51 36.82
CA SER A 110 -5.18 -1.75 36.81
C SER A 110 -6.20 -2.33 35.85
N SER A 111 -7.43 -2.50 36.32
CA SER A 111 -8.59 -2.90 35.51
C SER A 111 -9.71 -1.88 35.66
N ILE A 112 -9.93 -1.12 34.59
CA ILE A 112 -10.87 0.00 34.52
C ILE A 112 -11.97 -0.39 33.52
N SER A 113 -13.23 -0.42 33.97
CA SER A 113 -14.39 -0.57 33.10
C SER A 113 -15.34 0.62 33.21
N GLU A 114 -16.05 0.94 32.12
CA GLU A 114 -17.22 1.85 32.14
C GLU A 114 -16.93 3.20 32.82
N ALA A 115 -15.71 3.71 32.62
CA ALA A 115 -15.19 4.90 33.30
C ALA A 115 -15.01 6.07 32.33
N VAL A 116 -15.05 7.30 32.87
CA VAL A 116 -14.73 8.52 32.13
C VAL A 116 -13.51 9.19 32.75
N ILE A 117 -12.40 9.25 32.02
CA ILE A 117 -11.11 9.73 32.50
C ILE A 117 -10.62 10.90 31.62
N ALA A 118 -10.49 12.10 32.19
CA ALA A 118 -10.01 13.25 31.42
C ALA A 118 -8.48 13.23 31.21
N ASN A 119 -7.72 12.80 32.21
CA ASN A 119 -6.27 12.64 32.13
C ASN A 119 -5.82 11.39 32.87
N MET A 120 -5.06 10.54 32.20
CA MET A 120 -4.48 9.32 32.75
C MET A 120 -2.97 9.31 32.50
N VAL A 121 -2.18 8.99 33.51
CA VAL A 121 -0.72 8.84 33.41
C VAL A 121 -0.30 7.49 33.95
N THR A 122 0.43 6.71 33.15
CA THR A 122 1.04 5.44 33.58
C THR A 122 2.57 5.57 33.60
N ALA A 123 3.21 4.80 34.49
CA ALA A 123 4.66 4.73 34.64
C ALA A 123 5.21 3.34 34.24
N GLY A 124 6.53 3.17 34.31
CA GLY A 124 7.23 1.98 33.81
C GLY A 124 6.77 0.68 34.48
N GLY A 125 6.62 -0.39 33.69
CA GLY A 125 6.22 -1.70 34.17
C GLY A 125 4.73 -1.84 34.56
N ALA A 126 3.91 -0.79 34.44
CA ALA A 126 2.47 -0.90 34.70
C ALA A 126 1.75 -1.78 33.67
N GLU A 127 0.73 -2.53 34.10
CA GLU A 127 -0.15 -3.34 33.25
C GLU A 127 -1.59 -2.86 33.43
N VAL A 128 -2.18 -2.33 32.36
CA VAL A 128 -3.44 -1.57 32.44
C VAL A 128 -4.46 -2.07 31.42
N PHE A 129 -5.62 -2.48 31.90
CA PHE A 129 -6.79 -2.86 31.13
C PHE A 129 -7.84 -1.75 31.18
N VAL A 130 -8.23 -1.23 30.02
CA VAL A 130 -9.28 -0.22 29.85
C VAL A 130 -10.39 -0.82 28.99
N ARG A 131 -11.62 -0.91 29.54
CA ARG A 131 -12.77 -1.55 28.89
C ARG A 131 -13.99 -0.63 28.89
N ASN A 132 -14.75 -0.54 27.80
CA ASN A 132 -16.00 0.22 27.74
C ASN A 132 -15.88 1.68 28.26
N SER A 133 -14.71 2.31 28.12
CA SER A 133 -14.37 3.55 28.83
C SER A 133 -14.00 4.69 27.87
N SER A 134 -14.05 5.93 28.35
CA SER A 134 -13.58 7.11 27.63
C SER A 134 -12.36 7.70 28.33
N VAL A 135 -11.22 7.81 27.64
CA VAL A 135 -9.97 8.38 28.16
C VAL A 135 -9.47 9.51 27.26
N GLN A 136 -9.74 10.76 27.63
CA GLN A 136 -9.48 11.93 26.77
C GLN A 136 -7.99 12.24 26.55
N ASN A 137 -7.12 11.87 27.50
CA ASN A 137 -5.66 11.98 27.37
C ASN A 137 -4.99 10.87 28.19
N LEU A 138 -4.43 9.85 27.53
CA LEU A 138 -3.61 8.81 28.17
C LEU A 138 -2.13 9.05 27.85
N LEU A 139 -1.32 9.42 28.83
CA LEU A 139 0.13 9.51 28.71
C LEU A 139 0.77 8.26 29.31
N ALA A 140 1.30 7.40 28.44
CA ALA A 140 1.95 6.17 28.85
C ALA A 140 3.48 6.32 28.79
N ASN A 141 4.14 6.33 29.95
CA ASN A 141 5.59 6.53 30.04
C ASN A 141 6.30 5.26 30.51
N GLY A 142 7.38 4.87 29.80
CA GLY A 142 8.17 3.70 30.14
C GLY A 142 7.51 2.40 29.68
N THR A 143 8.13 1.27 30.04
CA THR A 143 7.80 -0.09 29.57
C THR A 143 6.51 -0.64 30.18
N CYS A 144 5.38 0.00 29.90
CA CYS A 144 4.05 -0.45 30.31
C CYS A 144 3.37 -1.29 29.23
N LYS A 145 2.46 -2.18 29.66
CA LYS A 145 1.51 -2.88 28.80
C LYS A 145 0.14 -2.22 28.91
N LEU A 146 -0.47 -1.91 27.78
CA LEU A 146 -1.82 -1.35 27.70
C LEU A 146 -2.71 -2.27 26.88
N HIS A 147 -3.87 -2.61 27.43
CA HIS A 147 -4.88 -3.42 26.75
C HIS A 147 -6.20 -2.63 26.74
N ILE A 148 -6.62 -2.15 25.57
CA ILE A 148 -7.75 -1.24 25.38
C ILE A 148 -8.83 -1.94 24.56
N PHE A 149 -10.01 -2.11 25.15
CA PHE A 149 -11.15 -2.83 24.56
C PHE A 149 -12.41 -1.98 24.56
N SER A 150 -13.14 -1.93 23.44
CA SER A 150 -14.43 -1.23 23.32
C SER A 150 -14.44 0.19 23.91
N SER A 151 -13.35 0.93 23.76
CA SER A 151 -13.10 2.20 24.46
C SER A 151 -12.73 3.33 23.50
N VAL A 152 -12.96 4.58 23.93
CA VAL A 152 -12.55 5.78 23.20
C VAL A 152 -11.34 6.39 23.90
N VAL A 153 -10.16 6.28 23.30
CA VAL A 153 -8.89 6.69 23.94
C VAL A 153 -8.07 7.60 23.03
N LYS A 154 -7.51 8.67 23.59
CA LYS A 154 -6.45 9.47 22.96
C LYS A 154 -5.11 9.15 23.62
N LEU A 155 -4.37 8.21 23.05
CA LEU A 155 -3.12 7.70 23.61
C LEU A 155 -1.90 8.47 23.08
N LYS A 156 -1.02 8.87 24.00
CA LYS A 156 0.33 9.36 23.75
C LYS A 156 1.33 8.43 24.47
N ALA A 157 1.86 7.46 23.75
CA ALA A 157 2.84 6.52 24.27
C ALA A 157 4.28 7.05 24.14
N ARG A 158 5.11 6.80 25.17
CA ARG A 158 6.54 7.07 25.24
C ARG A 158 7.24 5.85 25.86
N LYS A 159 7.81 4.99 25.01
CA LYS A 159 8.49 3.72 25.39
C LYS A 159 7.60 2.61 25.96
N ALA A 160 6.29 2.61 25.67
CA ALA A 160 5.39 1.50 26.02
C ALA A 160 5.87 0.19 25.37
N SER A 161 5.84 -0.94 26.07
CA SER A 161 6.36 -2.21 25.54
C SER A 161 5.34 -2.98 24.71
N LEU A 162 4.06 -2.88 25.06
CA LEU A 162 2.92 -3.46 24.34
C LEU A 162 1.72 -2.50 24.39
N VAL A 163 1.06 -2.30 23.25
CA VAL A 163 -0.23 -1.63 23.17
C VAL A 163 -1.15 -2.49 22.31
N GLU A 164 -2.12 -3.14 22.95
CA GLU A 164 -3.18 -3.90 22.30
C GLU A 164 -4.45 -3.04 22.27
N VAL A 165 -5.02 -2.85 21.08
CA VAL A 165 -6.27 -2.10 20.87
C VAL A 165 -7.23 -2.98 20.07
N LYS A 166 -8.42 -3.20 20.63
CA LYS A 166 -9.47 -4.03 20.02
C LYS A 166 -10.84 -3.39 20.12
N ASP A 167 -11.61 -3.47 19.03
CA ASP A 167 -13.00 -2.99 18.91
C ASP A 167 -13.19 -1.53 19.41
N SER A 168 -12.20 -0.65 19.23
CA SER A 168 -12.06 0.64 19.93
C SER A 168 -11.75 1.80 19.00
N SER A 169 -12.41 2.96 19.17
CA SER A 169 -12.06 4.19 18.43
C SER A 169 -10.88 4.90 19.11
N CYS A 170 -9.67 4.83 18.53
CA CYS A 170 -8.45 5.33 19.17
C CYS A 170 -7.73 6.38 18.32
N ILE A 171 -7.76 7.65 18.74
CA ILE A 171 -6.91 8.69 18.14
C ILE A 171 -5.52 8.61 18.78
N LEU A 172 -4.69 7.75 18.20
CA LEU A 172 -3.32 7.52 18.63
C LEU A 172 -2.41 8.68 18.15
N HIS A 173 -1.66 9.28 19.07
CA HIS A 173 -0.58 10.21 18.74
C HIS A 173 0.73 9.69 19.33
N VAL A 174 1.38 8.78 18.61
CA VAL A 174 2.73 8.32 18.97
C VAL A 174 3.73 9.44 18.69
N TYR A 175 4.47 9.87 19.72
CA TYR A 175 5.58 10.83 19.58
C TYR A 175 6.88 10.13 19.95
N ILE A 176 7.52 9.48 18.97
CA ILE A 176 8.85 8.88 19.15
C ILE A 176 9.91 9.98 19.05
N LEU A 177 10.22 10.62 20.18
CA LEU A 177 11.30 11.61 20.27
C LEU A 177 12.66 10.91 20.29
N SER A 178 13.24 10.68 19.11
CA SER A 178 14.70 10.66 18.93
C SER A 178 15.14 12.04 18.40
N LYS A 179 16.14 12.66 19.04
CA LYS A 179 16.70 13.93 18.56
C LYS A 179 17.66 13.68 17.39
N PRO A 180 17.64 14.49 16.33
CA PRO A 180 18.75 14.57 15.40
C PRO A 180 19.82 15.51 15.96
N GLU A 181 21.02 15.02 16.30
CA GLU A 181 22.28 15.78 16.18
C GLU A 181 23.51 14.93 16.55
N GLN A 182 24.44 14.86 15.59
CA GLN A 182 25.90 14.73 15.73
C GLN A 182 26.48 13.91 16.91
N SER A 183 26.77 12.63 16.67
CA SER A 183 28.12 12.03 16.80
C SER A 183 28.05 10.51 16.63
N ALA A 184 29.15 9.88 16.22
CA ALA A 184 29.17 8.45 15.89
C ALA A 184 28.94 7.57 17.15
N LEU A 185 27.73 7.04 17.28
CA LEU A 185 27.35 6.06 18.30
C LEU A 185 26.47 4.99 17.67
N THR A 186 26.91 3.73 17.75
CA THR A 186 26.13 2.57 17.31
C THR A 186 25.01 2.29 18.31
N PHE A 187 23.84 2.91 18.12
CA PHE A 187 22.71 2.74 19.03
C PHE A 187 22.17 1.30 19.01
N ARG A 188 22.24 0.62 20.16
CA ARG A 188 21.60 -0.70 20.34
C ARG A 188 20.08 -0.54 20.43
N ARG A 189 19.38 -1.51 19.82
CA ARG A 189 17.92 -1.67 19.76
C ARG A 189 17.26 -1.66 21.15
N GLU A 190 16.39 -0.67 21.41
CA GLU A 190 15.35 -0.65 22.47
C GLU A 190 14.22 0.33 22.07
N TYR A 191 12.92 0.16 22.37
CA TYR A 191 12.08 -1.04 22.42
C TYR A 191 10.59 -0.62 22.32
N VAL A 192 9.85 -1.15 21.33
CA VAL A 192 8.43 -1.56 21.42
C VAL A 192 8.37 -2.87 20.62
N SER A 193 7.88 -3.99 21.17
CA SER A 193 8.14 -5.29 20.54
C SER A 193 7.12 -5.70 19.48
N GLU A 194 5.86 -5.27 19.62
CA GLU A 194 4.75 -5.70 18.78
C GLU A 194 3.61 -4.68 18.87
N TRP A 195 2.96 -4.37 17.74
CA TRP A 195 1.69 -3.66 17.69
C TRP A 195 0.68 -4.55 16.98
N LYS A 196 -0.36 -4.95 17.71
CA LYS A 196 -1.44 -5.76 17.18
C LYS A 196 -2.77 -5.01 17.34
N VAL A 197 -3.44 -4.79 16.21
CA VAL A 197 -4.73 -4.11 16.12
C VAL A 197 -5.69 -5.07 15.44
N THR A 198 -6.88 -5.28 16.02
CA THR A 198 -7.89 -6.23 15.53
C THR A 198 -9.31 -5.74 15.80
N GLY A 199 -10.25 -6.03 14.90
CA GLY A 199 -11.64 -5.60 15.00
C GLY A 199 -11.86 -4.16 14.54
N GLU A 200 -13.13 -3.76 14.36
CA GLU A 200 -13.47 -2.45 13.77
C GLU A 200 -12.87 -1.28 14.55
N CYS A 201 -11.84 -0.64 13.97
CA CYS A 201 -11.23 0.56 14.51
C CYS A 201 -10.52 1.39 13.44
N GLU A 202 -10.45 2.69 13.69
CA GLU A 202 -9.60 3.63 12.96
C GLU A 202 -8.35 3.90 13.80
N VAL A 203 -7.16 3.71 13.22
CA VAL A 203 -5.88 4.05 13.85
C VAL A 203 -5.12 5.04 12.97
N GLN A 204 -4.67 6.15 13.57
CA GLN A 204 -3.82 7.14 12.91
C GLN A 204 -2.40 7.08 13.47
N ILE A 205 -1.40 7.00 12.61
CA ILE A 205 0.03 7.02 12.96
C ILE A 205 0.68 8.18 12.20
N THR A 206 1.38 9.06 12.91
CA THR A 206 2.01 10.26 12.32
C THR A 206 3.41 10.47 12.91
N ASN A 207 4.35 11.00 12.13
CA ASN A 207 5.70 11.40 12.58
C ASN A 207 6.43 10.34 13.43
N SER A 208 6.37 9.07 13.01
CA SER A 208 6.86 7.93 13.80
C SER A 208 8.05 7.25 13.14
N TYR A 209 9.05 6.87 13.95
CA TYR A 209 10.23 6.11 13.52
C TYR A 209 10.23 4.71 14.15
N VAL A 210 9.90 3.70 13.35
CA VAL A 210 9.57 2.33 13.74
C VAL A 210 10.60 1.38 13.12
N TYR A 211 11.72 1.19 13.83
CA TYR A 211 12.86 0.41 13.31
C TYR A 211 12.86 -1.03 13.86
N GLY A 212 12.74 -2.00 12.95
CA GLY A 212 12.77 -3.43 13.25
C GLY A 212 11.47 -4.06 13.75
N TRP A 213 10.30 -3.42 13.55
CA TRP A 213 8.99 -3.95 13.96
C TRP A 213 8.10 -4.24 12.74
N ALA A 214 7.08 -5.07 12.95
CA ALA A 214 5.90 -5.15 12.10
C ALA A 214 4.73 -4.37 12.73
N VAL A 215 4.05 -3.57 11.93
CA VAL A 215 2.68 -3.13 12.23
C VAL A 215 1.77 -4.18 11.60
N THR A 216 1.25 -5.10 12.40
CA THR A 216 0.38 -6.19 11.94
C THR A 216 -1.08 -5.85 12.25
N ILE A 217 -1.89 -5.82 11.19
CA ILE A 217 -3.27 -5.36 11.21
C ILE A 217 -4.16 -6.53 10.79
N GLY A 218 -4.98 -7.03 11.74
CA GLY A 218 -5.91 -8.14 11.53
C GLY A 218 -7.35 -7.67 11.33
N GLU A 219 -8.26 -8.63 11.14
CA GLU A 219 -9.58 -8.44 10.52
C GLU A 219 -10.36 -7.15 10.88
N GLY A 220 -10.87 -6.47 9.84
CA GLY A 220 -11.85 -5.37 9.94
C GLY A 220 -11.28 -3.99 10.28
N VAL A 221 -9.97 -3.83 10.33
CA VAL A 221 -9.31 -2.58 10.76
C VAL A 221 -9.06 -1.62 9.59
N THR A 222 -9.15 -0.30 9.84
CA THR A 222 -8.64 0.73 8.92
C THR A 222 -7.53 1.54 9.56
N VAL A 223 -6.34 1.60 8.93
CA VAL A 223 -5.18 2.36 9.45
C VAL A 223 -4.71 3.42 8.47
N SER A 224 -4.53 4.65 8.94
CA SER A 224 -3.85 5.72 8.19
C SER A 224 -2.49 6.03 8.81
N ILE A 225 -1.42 5.86 8.04
CA ILE A 225 -0.04 6.16 8.43
C ILE A 225 0.44 7.35 7.59
N ARG A 226 1.07 8.35 8.22
CA ARG A 226 1.65 9.50 7.52
C ARG A 226 3.02 9.87 8.06
N ASP A 227 3.88 10.40 7.20
CA ASP A 227 5.14 11.06 7.58
C ASP A 227 6.04 10.19 8.49
N SER A 228 6.15 8.89 8.18
CA SER A 228 6.73 7.88 9.09
C SER A 228 7.73 6.94 8.42
N THR A 229 8.66 6.40 9.20
CA THR A 229 9.63 5.37 8.76
C THR A 229 9.30 4.05 9.44
N LEU A 230 9.11 2.97 8.67
CA LEU A 230 8.72 1.64 9.16
C LEU A 230 9.67 0.56 8.62
N SER A 231 10.00 -0.46 9.40
CA SER A 231 10.67 -1.65 8.84
C SER A 231 9.71 -2.66 8.22
N VAL A 232 8.60 -3.01 8.88
CA VAL A 232 7.59 -3.91 8.30
C VAL A 232 6.19 -3.33 8.51
N LEU A 233 5.38 -3.36 7.45
CA LEU A 233 3.96 -3.03 7.44
C LEU A 233 3.20 -4.25 6.93
N GLU A 234 2.31 -4.84 7.72
CA GLU A 234 1.67 -6.13 7.43
C GLU A 234 0.14 -6.01 7.56
N CYS A 235 -0.57 -6.16 6.44
CA CYS A 235 -2.02 -6.09 6.36
C CYS A 235 -2.61 -7.48 6.10
N LEU A 236 -3.55 -7.92 6.93
CA LEU A 236 -4.19 -9.22 6.84
C LEU A 236 -5.72 -9.08 6.77
N GLU A 237 -6.40 -10.12 6.32
CA GLU A 237 -7.82 -10.40 6.61
C GLU A 237 -8.78 -9.23 6.32
N SER A 238 -9.02 -8.89 5.04
CA SER A 238 -9.99 -7.83 4.63
C SER A 238 -9.75 -6.42 5.23
N SER A 239 -8.60 -6.17 5.84
CA SER A 239 -8.26 -4.88 6.48
C SER A 239 -7.77 -3.85 5.46
N SER A 240 -7.87 -2.55 5.77
CA SER A 240 -7.44 -1.47 4.89
C SER A 240 -6.34 -0.61 5.49
N ILE A 241 -5.29 -0.33 4.72
CA ILE A 241 -4.20 0.58 5.09
C ILE A 241 -4.06 1.67 4.05
N THR A 242 -3.84 2.91 4.51
CA THR A 242 -3.32 4.00 3.68
C THR A 242 -2.06 4.58 4.31
N ALA A 243 -0.91 4.41 3.67
CA ALA A 243 0.37 4.98 4.11
C ALA A 243 0.83 6.09 3.14
N ARG A 244 0.99 7.32 3.63
CA ARG A 244 1.34 8.50 2.84
C ARG A 244 2.65 9.14 3.29
N ASN A 245 3.52 9.53 2.36
CA ASN A 245 4.81 10.16 2.67
C ASN A 245 5.66 9.34 3.67
N CYS A 246 5.71 8.02 3.45
CA CYS A 246 6.41 7.08 4.33
C CYS A 246 7.69 6.52 3.70
N THR A 247 8.60 6.02 4.53
CA THR A 247 9.74 5.17 4.10
C THR A 247 9.59 3.80 4.74
N ILE A 248 9.48 2.74 3.94
CA ILE A 248 9.12 1.39 4.43
C ILE A 248 10.10 0.33 3.92
N ASP A 249 10.71 -0.48 4.79
CA ASP A 249 11.64 -1.54 4.32
C ASP A 249 10.88 -2.73 3.67
N LEU A 250 9.78 -3.18 4.26
CA LEU A 250 8.94 -4.26 3.77
C LEU A 250 7.44 -3.96 3.97
N VAL A 251 6.66 -4.07 2.90
CA VAL A 251 5.19 -4.13 2.95
C VAL A 251 4.76 -5.57 2.70
N LYS A 252 3.81 -6.06 3.49
CA LYS A 252 3.13 -7.34 3.31
C LYS A 252 1.62 -7.14 3.25
N GLY A 253 0.96 -7.91 2.39
CA GLY A 253 -0.51 -7.98 2.33
C GLY A 253 -0.95 -9.41 2.09
N GLU A 254 -1.94 -9.90 2.85
CA GLU A 254 -2.48 -11.26 2.70
C GLU A 254 -4.03 -11.25 2.83
N ASP A 255 -4.68 -12.22 2.19
CA ASP A 255 -6.10 -12.59 2.35
C ASP A 255 -7.12 -11.43 2.43
N GLY A 256 -7.37 -10.79 1.27
CA GLY A 256 -8.42 -9.78 1.09
C GLY A 256 -8.06 -8.37 1.58
N ALA A 257 -6.86 -8.18 2.15
CA ALA A 257 -6.37 -6.87 2.55
C ALA A 257 -6.40 -5.83 1.41
N ARG A 258 -6.48 -4.54 1.75
CA ARG A 258 -6.37 -3.42 0.81
C ARG A 258 -5.29 -2.45 1.25
N ILE A 259 -4.22 -2.32 0.46
CA ILE A 259 -3.06 -1.50 0.79
C ILE A 259 -2.95 -0.36 -0.21
N ALA A 260 -3.08 0.87 0.25
CA ALA A 260 -2.82 2.08 -0.52
C ALA A 260 -1.54 2.77 -0.02
N LEU A 261 -0.55 2.95 -0.90
CA LEU A 261 0.69 3.67 -0.61
C LEU A 261 0.75 4.92 -1.49
N GLU A 262 1.01 6.07 -0.88
CA GLU A 262 1.03 7.38 -1.54
C GLU A 262 2.34 8.12 -1.23
N LEU A 263 2.98 8.74 -2.23
CA LEU A 263 4.18 9.59 -2.04
C LEU A 263 5.30 8.91 -1.22
N SER A 264 5.40 7.60 -1.26
CA SER A 264 6.19 6.80 -0.31
C SER A 264 7.37 6.11 -0.98
N LYS A 265 8.47 5.94 -0.24
CA LYS A 265 9.59 5.07 -0.64
C LYS A 265 9.44 3.72 0.03
N VAL A 266 9.47 2.64 -0.75
CA VAL A 266 9.36 1.27 -0.22
C VAL A 266 10.48 0.41 -0.80
N ASN A 267 11.18 -0.33 0.05
CA ASN A 267 12.25 -1.21 -0.44
C ASN A 267 11.69 -2.53 -1.00
N VAL A 268 10.80 -3.21 -0.27
CA VAL A 268 10.15 -4.46 -0.74
C VAL A 268 8.64 -4.43 -0.52
N VAL A 269 7.86 -4.91 -1.49
CA VAL A 269 6.44 -5.29 -1.32
C VAL A 269 6.29 -6.79 -1.55
N ASN A 270 5.56 -7.50 -0.69
CA ASN A 270 5.27 -8.93 -0.79
C ASN A 270 3.79 -9.21 -0.49
N ALA A 271 2.95 -9.38 -1.51
CA ALA A 271 1.51 -9.17 -1.36
C ALA A 271 0.65 -10.20 -2.11
N SER A 272 -0.13 -11.00 -1.37
CA SER A 272 -0.94 -12.12 -1.87
C SER A 272 -2.43 -11.91 -1.60
N LYS A 273 -3.30 -12.26 -2.55
CA LYS A 273 -4.79 -12.22 -2.47
C LYS A 273 -5.38 -10.90 -1.98
N CYS A 274 -4.69 -9.80 -2.23
CA CYS A 274 -5.02 -8.49 -1.70
C CYS A 274 -5.13 -7.45 -2.85
N ASP A 275 -5.66 -6.27 -2.52
CA ASP A 275 -5.71 -5.11 -3.41
C ASP A 275 -4.51 -4.21 -3.10
N LEU A 276 -3.76 -3.80 -4.13
CA LEU A 276 -2.59 -2.93 -3.97
C LEU A 276 -2.69 -1.69 -4.86
N ILE A 277 -2.67 -0.51 -4.24
CA ILE A 277 -2.77 0.79 -4.90
C ILE A 277 -1.50 1.58 -4.60
N LEU A 278 -0.77 2.01 -5.63
CA LEU A 278 0.52 2.68 -5.52
C LEU A 278 0.48 4.01 -6.30
N SER A 279 0.59 5.13 -5.59
CA SER A 279 0.50 6.48 -6.15
C SER A 279 1.73 7.32 -5.81
N ASP A 280 2.41 7.86 -6.83
CA ASP A 280 3.62 8.69 -6.69
C ASP A 280 4.71 8.04 -5.79
N CYS A 281 4.82 6.71 -5.81
CA CYS A 281 5.74 5.95 -4.96
C CYS A 281 7.04 5.56 -5.69
N ASN A 282 8.14 5.43 -4.92
CA ASN A 282 9.35 4.79 -5.40
C ASN A 282 9.54 3.43 -4.72
N ILE A 283 9.41 2.35 -5.48
CA ILE A 283 9.48 0.97 -4.98
C ILE A 283 10.77 0.32 -5.48
N SER A 284 11.65 -0.15 -4.60
CA SER A 284 12.88 -0.84 -5.07
C SER A 284 12.55 -2.21 -5.65
N LYS A 285 11.70 -3.01 -4.99
CA LYS A 285 11.36 -4.39 -5.39
C LYS A 285 9.94 -4.82 -5.01
N ILE A 286 9.36 -5.72 -5.81
CA ILE A 286 8.08 -6.40 -5.51
C ILE A 286 8.24 -7.92 -5.69
N VAL A 287 7.57 -8.72 -4.86
CA VAL A 287 7.66 -10.20 -4.78
C VAL A 287 6.26 -10.79 -4.52
N GLY A 288 6.02 -12.04 -4.95
CA GLY A 288 4.94 -12.89 -4.39
C GLY A 288 3.50 -12.42 -4.64
N LEU A 289 3.17 -11.99 -5.87
CA LEU A 289 1.89 -11.34 -6.20
C LEU A 289 0.75 -12.29 -6.62
N GLU A 290 -0.12 -12.71 -5.70
CA GLU A 290 -1.44 -13.29 -6.03
C GLU A 290 -2.57 -12.24 -5.92
N LEU A 291 -2.37 -11.02 -6.42
CA LEU A 291 -3.29 -9.88 -6.19
C LEU A 291 -4.64 -10.00 -6.89
N ASN A 292 -5.68 -9.39 -6.31
CA ASN A 292 -7.00 -9.23 -6.95
C ASN A 292 -6.97 -8.09 -7.99
N GLU A 293 -6.60 -6.88 -7.54
CA GLU A 293 -6.42 -5.67 -8.36
C GLU A 293 -5.09 -4.97 -8.01
N LEU A 294 -4.42 -4.40 -9.03
CA LEU A 294 -3.14 -3.71 -8.91
C LEU A 294 -3.16 -2.39 -9.69
N ASP A 295 -3.11 -1.27 -8.97
CA ASP A 295 -3.14 0.08 -9.52
C ASP A 295 -1.80 0.80 -9.32
N PHE A 296 -1.23 1.32 -10.41
CA PHE A 296 -0.01 2.12 -10.44
C PHE A 296 -0.25 3.49 -11.07
N TYR A 297 -0.08 4.54 -10.27
CA TYR A 297 -0.12 5.93 -10.72
C TYR A 297 1.24 6.60 -10.45
N ASN A 298 1.88 7.15 -11.50
CA ASN A 298 3.10 7.97 -11.44
C ASN A 298 4.25 7.39 -10.60
N SER A 299 4.39 6.07 -10.53
CA SER A 299 5.32 5.39 -9.61
C SER A 299 6.52 4.80 -10.34
N SER A 300 7.69 4.73 -9.68
CA SER A 300 8.92 4.15 -10.22
C SER A 300 9.24 2.80 -9.58
N ILE A 301 9.78 1.86 -10.39
CA ILE A 301 10.35 0.60 -9.88
C ILE A 301 11.82 0.51 -10.30
N GLU A 302 12.73 0.52 -9.33
CA GLU A 302 14.18 0.55 -9.55
C GLU A 302 14.74 -0.83 -10.00
N GLU A 303 14.27 -1.94 -9.42
CA GLU A 303 14.62 -3.31 -9.81
C GLU A 303 13.37 -4.17 -10.05
N ALA A 304 12.82 -4.12 -11.27
CA ALA A 304 11.59 -4.87 -11.56
C ALA A 304 11.85 -6.36 -11.82
N ILE A 305 11.24 -7.20 -10.97
CA ILE A 305 10.69 -8.51 -11.35
C ILE A 305 11.75 -9.61 -11.64
N ILE A 306 11.97 -10.42 -10.62
CA ILE A 306 12.36 -11.84 -10.76
C ILE A 306 11.11 -12.65 -10.40
N MET A 307 10.37 -13.14 -11.40
CA MET A 307 9.15 -13.94 -11.18
C MET A 307 9.06 -15.11 -12.16
N PRO A 308 8.95 -16.37 -11.68
CA PRO A 308 8.05 -17.32 -12.31
C PRO A 308 6.61 -16.97 -11.89
N LEU A 309 5.77 -16.55 -12.85
CA LEU A 309 4.35 -16.22 -12.62
C LEU A 309 3.43 -17.46 -12.62
N THR A 310 3.88 -18.53 -12.00
CA THR A 310 3.02 -19.68 -11.76
C THR A 310 2.02 -19.34 -10.65
N ASN A 311 0.75 -19.13 -11.02
CA ASN A 311 -0.45 -18.88 -10.19
C ASN A 311 -0.83 -17.41 -9.87
N CYS A 312 -0.42 -16.42 -10.65
CA CYS A 312 -0.79 -15.02 -10.41
C CYS A 312 -2.03 -14.60 -11.23
N SER A 313 -3.21 -14.51 -10.59
CA SER A 313 -4.47 -14.09 -11.23
C SER A 313 -4.76 -12.60 -11.09
N ILE A 314 -3.83 -11.73 -11.54
CA ILE A 314 -4.08 -10.28 -11.48
C ILE A 314 -5.17 -9.94 -12.50
N THR A 315 -6.37 -9.60 -12.02
CA THR A 315 -7.54 -9.43 -12.90
C THR A 315 -7.47 -8.16 -13.75
N LYS A 316 -6.76 -7.15 -13.25
CA LYS A 316 -6.61 -5.84 -13.87
C LYS A 316 -5.33 -5.17 -13.35
N VAL A 317 -4.52 -4.66 -14.27
CA VAL A 317 -3.34 -3.84 -13.99
C VAL A 317 -3.55 -2.50 -14.70
N ASN A 318 -3.72 -1.41 -13.95
CA ASN A 318 -3.76 -0.06 -14.53
C ASN A 318 -2.43 0.63 -14.23
N ILE A 319 -1.63 0.83 -15.26
CA ILE A 319 -0.35 1.54 -15.13
C ILE A 319 -0.45 2.87 -15.89
N ASN A 320 -0.33 3.98 -15.17
CA ASN A 320 -0.20 5.34 -15.71
C ASN A 320 1.19 5.88 -15.36
N SER A 321 2.07 6.00 -16.35
CA SER A 321 3.48 6.43 -16.21
C SER A 321 4.32 5.58 -15.25
N LEU A 322 4.68 4.37 -15.68
CA LEU A 322 5.72 3.54 -15.05
C LEU A 322 7.05 3.62 -15.80
N THR A 323 8.14 3.75 -15.04
CA THR A 323 9.51 3.45 -15.49
C THR A 323 9.99 2.18 -14.79
N ILE A 324 10.29 1.14 -15.58
CA ILE A 324 10.95 -0.08 -15.15
C ILE A 324 12.42 -0.01 -15.54
N GLN A 325 13.33 -0.18 -14.58
CA GLN A 325 14.70 -0.62 -14.85
C GLN A 325 14.84 -2.07 -14.34
N SER A 326 15.40 -2.96 -15.16
CA SER A 326 15.56 -4.38 -14.79
C SER A 326 16.57 -5.10 -15.67
N ASN A 327 17.33 -6.00 -15.04
CA ASN A 327 18.29 -6.89 -15.69
C ASN A 327 17.74 -8.33 -15.87
N SER A 328 16.56 -8.66 -15.32
CA SER A 328 15.93 -9.99 -15.36
C SER A 328 14.62 -9.99 -16.17
N SER A 329 14.10 -11.17 -16.52
CA SER A 329 12.98 -11.27 -17.47
C SER A 329 12.09 -12.50 -17.30
N SER A 330 10.82 -12.29 -16.92
CA SER A 330 9.59 -13.08 -17.23
C SER A 330 8.42 -12.38 -16.54
N ILE A 331 7.36 -11.94 -17.26
CA ILE A 331 6.40 -10.98 -16.67
C ILE A 331 4.90 -11.23 -16.93
N PHE A 332 4.42 -12.08 -17.85
CA PHE A 332 2.97 -12.39 -17.92
C PHE A 332 2.65 -13.77 -18.48
N GLU A 333 1.67 -14.46 -17.89
CA GLU A 333 1.01 -15.66 -18.43
C GLU A 333 -0.46 -15.62 -17.96
N HIS A 334 -1.44 -15.75 -18.87
CA HIS A 334 -2.89 -15.75 -18.55
C HIS A 334 -3.49 -14.45 -17.97
N VAL A 335 -2.88 -13.29 -18.26
CA VAL A 335 -3.32 -11.97 -17.73
C VAL A 335 -3.89 -11.05 -18.82
N LEU A 336 -4.71 -10.07 -18.42
CA LEU A 336 -5.02 -8.87 -19.21
C LEU A 336 -4.22 -7.69 -18.65
N VAL A 337 -3.33 -7.12 -19.46
CA VAL A 337 -2.39 -6.07 -19.07
C VAL A 337 -2.74 -4.80 -19.80
N ASP A 338 -2.95 -3.69 -19.09
CA ASP A 338 -3.21 -2.37 -19.70
C ASP A 338 -2.10 -1.36 -19.34
N LEU A 339 -1.45 -0.82 -20.37
CA LEU A 339 -0.29 0.06 -20.27
C LEU A 339 -0.61 1.42 -20.86
N ALA A 340 -1.00 2.38 -20.01
CA ALA A 340 -1.31 3.74 -20.41
C ALA A 340 -0.13 4.70 -20.12
N LYS A 341 0.16 5.62 -21.05
CA LYS A 341 1.05 6.78 -20.85
C LYS A 341 2.38 6.46 -20.16
N SER A 342 3.02 5.36 -20.53
CA SER A 342 4.16 4.75 -19.83
C SER A 342 5.45 4.69 -20.65
N ASN A 343 6.61 4.56 -19.99
CA ASN A 343 7.91 4.47 -20.65
C ASN A 343 8.69 3.25 -20.15
N ILE A 344 8.57 2.15 -20.89
CA ILE A 344 8.95 0.81 -20.44
C ILE A 344 10.28 0.42 -21.09
N THR A 345 11.31 0.21 -20.28
CA THR A 345 12.65 -0.17 -20.79
C THR A 345 12.64 -1.55 -21.45
N ARG A 346 11.94 -2.52 -20.86
CA ARG A 346 11.85 -3.90 -21.34
C ARG A 346 10.57 -4.57 -20.88
N ILE A 347 9.96 -5.38 -21.74
CA ILE A 347 8.86 -6.30 -21.42
C ILE A 347 9.19 -7.71 -21.93
N LEU A 348 8.79 -8.75 -21.17
CA LEU A 348 8.80 -10.14 -21.62
C LEU A 348 7.39 -10.74 -21.41
N LEU A 349 6.73 -11.12 -22.51
CA LEU A 349 5.46 -11.84 -22.51
C LEU A 349 5.67 -13.34 -22.75
N THR A 350 4.87 -14.16 -22.07
CA THR A 350 4.87 -15.62 -22.15
C THR A 350 3.44 -16.17 -22.18
N GLY A 351 3.26 -17.38 -22.69
CA GLY A 351 1.97 -18.09 -22.71
C GLY A 351 0.81 -17.28 -23.32
N ILE A 352 -0.42 -17.54 -22.85
CA ILE A 352 -1.64 -16.94 -23.45
C ILE A 352 -2.04 -15.66 -22.71
N THR A 353 -1.77 -14.46 -23.24
CA THR A 353 -1.96 -13.17 -22.55
C THR A 353 -2.50 -12.09 -23.52
N ASN A 354 -3.40 -11.20 -23.06
CA ASN A 354 -3.81 -10.02 -23.85
C ASN A 354 -3.18 -8.75 -23.30
N LEU A 355 -2.59 -7.94 -24.19
CA LEU A 355 -1.89 -6.72 -23.86
C LEU A 355 -2.57 -5.52 -24.53
N ALA A 356 -2.82 -4.46 -23.79
CA ALA A 356 -3.18 -3.14 -24.31
C ALA A 356 -2.04 -2.16 -24.04
N ILE A 357 -1.74 -1.31 -25.03
CA ILE A 357 -0.69 -0.30 -24.98
C ILE A 357 -1.26 1.02 -25.52
N GLU A 358 -1.57 1.95 -24.64
CA GLU A 358 -2.09 3.28 -24.96
C GLU A 358 -1.05 4.37 -24.62
N GLU A 359 -0.78 5.26 -25.58
CA GLU A 359 0.10 6.44 -25.45
C GLU A 359 1.48 6.17 -24.80
N SER A 360 1.96 4.93 -24.90
CA SER A 360 3.14 4.43 -24.20
C SER A 360 4.31 4.13 -25.14
N THR A 361 5.53 4.19 -24.60
CA THR A 361 6.77 3.75 -25.27
C THR A 361 7.29 2.47 -24.64
N VAL A 362 7.71 1.49 -25.48
CA VAL A 362 8.38 0.25 -25.05
C VAL A 362 9.70 0.13 -25.79
N ASN A 363 10.82 0.11 -25.07
CA ASN A 363 12.17 0.15 -25.65
C ASN A 363 12.74 -1.24 -25.99
N VAL A 364 12.24 -2.31 -25.38
CA VAL A 364 12.59 -3.70 -25.72
C VAL A 364 11.36 -4.58 -25.49
N MET A 365 10.99 -5.40 -26.45
CA MET A 365 9.90 -6.37 -26.32
C MET A 365 10.41 -7.79 -26.62
N ILE A 366 10.21 -8.71 -25.69
CA ILE A 366 10.52 -10.13 -25.87
C ILE A 366 9.23 -10.93 -25.75
N LEU A 367 9.01 -11.85 -26.67
CA LEU A 367 7.80 -12.64 -26.81
C LEU A 367 8.23 -14.10 -26.92
N ASN A 368 7.97 -14.89 -25.88
CA ASN A 368 8.52 -16.24 -25.72
C ASN A 368 7.37 -17.24 -25.47
N SER A 369 7.08 -18.11 -26.43
CA SER A 369 5.83 -18.90 -26.44
C SER A 369 4.57 -18.05 -26.21
N TYR A 370 4.60 -16.80 -26.69
CA TYR A 370 3.52 -15.83 -26.49
C TYR A 370 2.38 -16.05 -27.49
N ASN A 371 1.15 -16.08 -26.98
CA ASN A 371 -0.07 -16.22 -27.76
C ASN A 371 -1.13 -15.23 -27.24
N GLY A 372 -1.87 -14.58 -28.13
CA GLY A 372 -2.92 -13.62 -27.75
C GLY A 372 -2.94 -12.38 -28.63
N THR A 373 -3.44 -11.26 -28.09
CA THR A 373 -3.59 -9.99 -28.81
C THR A 373 -2.84 -8.85 -28.14
N ILE A 374 -2.06 -8.09 -28.92
CA ILE A 374 -1.49 -6.80 -28.55
C ILE A 374 -2.32 -5.69 -29.21
N CYS A 375 -3.06 -4.94 -28.40
CA CYS A 375 -3.86 -3.78 -28.80
C CYS A 375 -3.04 -2.52 -28.64
N THR A 376 -2.99 -1.65 -29.65
CA THR A 376 -2.15 -0.43 -29.62
C THR A 376 -2.95 0.83 -29.95
N VAL A 377 -2.76 1.89 -29.15
CA VAL A 377 -3.38 3.21 -29.34
C VAL A 377 -2.29 4.27 -29.15
N ASN A 378 -1.72 4.78 -30.25
CA ASN A 378 -0.54 5.66 -30.22
C ASN A 378 0.69 5.04 -29.51
N ALA A 379 0.81 3.70 -29.47
CA ALA A 379 1.96 3.03 -28.87
C ALA A 379 3.23 3.22 -29.72
N THR A 380 4.39 3.29 -29.07
CA THR A 380 5.69 3.41 -29.74
C THR A 380 6.62 2.27 -29.30
N LEU A 381 7.07 1.45 -30.24
CA LEU A 381 8.15 0.49 -30.03
C LEU A 381 9.48 1.12 -30.46
N ARG A 382 10.51 0.95 -29.63
CA ARG A 382 11.88 1.39 -29.90
C ARG A 382 12.86 0.22 -29.76
N SER A 383 14.10 0.45 -30.14
CA SER A 383 15.22 -0.49 -30.12
C SER A 383 14.93 -1.82 -30.82
N PHE A 384 14.39 -2.84 -30.14
CA PHE A 384 14.16 -4.15 -30.76
C PHE A 384 13.01 -4.99 -30.17
N ILE A 385 12.48 -5.88 -31.00
CA ILE A 385 11.63 -7.02 -30.62
C ILE A 385 12.40 -8.34 -30.78
N LYS A 386 12.16 -9.30 -29.90
CA LYS A 386 12.66 -10.68 -29.97
C LYS A 386 11.48 -11.65 -29.84
N ILE A 387 11.37 -12.64 -30.72
CA ILE A 387 10.20 -13.54 -30.84
C ILE A 387 10.67 -14.99 -30.90
N GLU A 388 10.23 -15.83 -29.96
CA GLU A 388 10.81 -17.16 -29.70
C GLU A 388 9.75 -18.20 -29.31
N ASN A 389 10.14 -19.48 -29.41
CA ASN A 389 9.47 -20.70 -28.96
C ASN A 389 7.99 -20.80 -29.37
N GLY A 390 7.69 -20.74 -30.67
CA GLY A 390 6.33 -20.96 -31.19
C GLY A 390 5.34 -19.83 -30.90
N SER A 391 5.81 -18.61 -30.65
CA SER A 391 4.94 -17.45 -30.41
C SER A 391 4.02 -17.18 -31.60
N PHE A 392 2.69 -17.15 -31.37
CA PHE A 392 1.69 -16.82 -32.39
C PHE A 392 0.64 -15.85 -31.85
N PHE A 393 0.68 -14.60 -32.32
CA PHE A 393 -0.13 -13.51 -31.76
C PHE A 393 -0.61 -12.51 -32.80
N TYR A 394 -1.55 -11.65 -32.39
CA TYR A 394 -2.20 -10.64 -33.23
C TYR A 394 -1.90 -9.22 -32.72
N ILE A 395 -1.33 -8.36 -33.57
CA ILE A 395 -1.17 -6.92 -33.28
C ILE A 395 -2.30 -6.14 -33.96
N LYS A 396 -2.99 -5.25 -33.25
CA LYS A 396 -4.00 -4.36 -33.82
C LYS A 396 -3.88 -2.91 -33.35
N GLY A 397 -4.46 -1.98 -34.11
CA GLY A 397 -4.47 -0.56 -33.79
C GLY A 397 -3.26 0.24 -34.29
N LYS A 398 -2.99 1.38 -33.61
CA LYS A 398 -2.03 2.40 -34.06
C LYS A 398 -0.70 2.24 -33.33
N LEU A 399 0.34 1.88 -34.10
CA LEU A 399 1.67 1.55 -33.65
C LEU A 399 2.73 2.32 -34.44
N ASN A 400 3.62 3.01 -33.74
CA ASN A 400 4.86 3.55 -34.27
C ASN A 400 6.00 2.57 -33.93
N SER A 401 6.70 2.06 -34.94
CA SER A 401 7.79 1.09 -34.79
C SER A 401 8.98 1.36 -35.73
N SER A 402 9.00 2.50 -36.44
CA SER A 402 10.10 2.96 -37.29
C SER A 402 11.47 3.07 -36.59
N SER A 403 11.50 3.21 -35.27
CA SER A 403 12.73 3.17 -34.44
C SER A 403 13.02 1.80 -33.81
N CYS A 404 12.40 0.72 -34.31
CA CYS A 404 12.49 -0.63 -33.76
C CYS A 404 12.98 -1.62 -34.83
N SER A 405 13.83 -2.56 -34.44
CA SER A 405 14.29 -3.68 -35.26
C SER A 405 13.76 -5.03 -34.75
N ILE A 406 13.98 -6.09 -35.51
CA ILE A 406 13.78 -7.47 -35.03
C ILE A 406 15.17 -8.02 -34.73
N MET A 407 15.41 -8.40 -33.46
CA MET A 407 16.68 -8.97 -33.02
C MET A 407 16.73 -10.49 -33.26
N ALA A 408 15.63 -11.20 -33.01
CA ALA A 408 15.47 -12.60 -33.36
C ALA A 408 13.99 -12.92 -33.60
N TRP A 409 13.75 -13.90 -34.47
CA TRP A 409 12.46 -14.49 -34.80
C TRP A 409 12.73 -15.95 -35.16
N GLU A 410 12.15 -16.90 -34.43
CA GLU A 410 12.33 -18.34 -34.70
C GLU A 410 11.32 -18.87 -35.72
N ASP A 411 11.70 -19.86 -36.52
CA ASP A 411 10.98 -20.29 -37.74
C ASP A 411 9.53 -20.79 -37.52
N ASP A 412 9.14 -21.11 -36.28
CA ASP A 412 7.80 -21.54 -35.91
C ASP A 412 6.87 -20.39 -35.47
N CYS A 413 7.44 -19.20 -35.20
CA CYS A 413 6.76 -18.02 -34.71
C CYS A 413 6.05 -17.25 -35.83
N LYS A 414 4.88 -16.66 -35.53
CA LYS A 414 4.03 -15.98 -36.53
C LYS A 414 3.35 -14.75 -35.94
N ILE A 415 3.22 -13.69 -36.74
CA ILE A 415 2.51 -12.47 -36.36
C ILE A 415 1.38 -12.21 -37.33
N LYS A 416 0.15 -12.15 -36.83
CA LYS A 416 -0.95 -11.49 -37.54
C LYS A 416 -0.93 -10.00 -37.19
N ARG A 417 -1.11 -9.10 -38.15
CA ARG A 417 -1.15 -7.64 -37.88
C ARG A 417 -2.23 -6.91 -38.67
N GLU A 418 -3.00 -6.06 -37.98
CA GLU A 418 -3.92 -5.09 -38.58
C GLU A 418 -3.12 -3.87 -39.08
N PHE A 419 -3.36 -3.46 -40.32
CA PHE A 419 -2.95 -2.17 -40.86
C PHE A 419 -4.18 -1.36 -41.24
N THR A 420 -4.19 -0.08 -40.84
CA THR A 420 -5.04 0.94 -41.45
C THR A 420 -4.23 1.62 -42.54
N ILE A 421 -4.66 1.52 -43.79
CA ILE A 421 -4.07 2.20 -44.94
C ILE A 421 -4.92 3.44 -45.23
N ILE A 422 -4.30 4.60 -45.37
CA ILE A 422 -4.97 5.88 -45.65
C ILE A 422 -4.51 6.40 -47.01
N MET A 423 -5.47 6.57 -47.92
CA MET A 423 -5.27 7.15 -49.24
C MET A 423 -5.62 8.63 -49.21
N GLN A 424 -4.68 9.49 -49.59
CA GLN A 424 -4.91 10.93 -49.63
C GLN A 424 -4.30 11.60 -50.87
N ASN A 425 -4.74 12.82 -51.17
CA ASN A 425 -4.09 13.73 -52.11
C ASN A 425 -4.04 15.11 -51.47
N ASP A 426 -2.85 15.63 -51.21
CA ASP A 426 -2.65 16.92 -50.51
C ASP A 426 -3.40 16.96 -49.16
N SER A 427 -3.30 15.86 -48.39
CA SER A 427 -4.03 15.62 -47.13
C SER A 427 -5.57 15.51 -47.22
N LEU A 428 -6.16 15.54 -48.42
CA LEU A 428 -7.59 15.26 -48.60
C LEU A 428 -7.84 13.75 -48.82
N PRO A 429 -8.81 13.12 -48.13
CA PRO A 429 -9.06 11.68 -48.23
C PRO A 429 -9.60 11.27 -49.60
N LEU A 430 -9.06 10.17 -50.16
CA LEU A 430 -9.47 9.62 -51.44
C LEU A 430 -10.40 8.40 -51.25
N LYS A 431 -11.71 8.64 -51.32
CA LYS A 431 -12.75 7.61 -51.18
C LYS A 431 -12.96 6.73 -52.42
N ASN A 432 -13.42 5.50 -52.22
CA ASN A 432 -13.77 4.53 -53.28
C ASN A 432 -12.62 4.21 -54.26
N VAL A 433 -11.36 4.35 -53.80
CA VAL A 433 -10.15 3.97 -54.55
C VAL A 433 -9.93 2.47 -54.42
N ASN A 434 -9.59 1.80 -55.53
CA ASN A 434 -9.21 0.39 -55.51
C ASN A 434 -7.85 0.20 -54.85
N VAL A 435 -7.80 -0.65 -53.82
CA VAL A 435 -6.57 -1.06 -53.14
C VAL A 435 -6.45 -2.58 -53.27
N THR A 436 -5.32 -3.07 -53.74
CA THR A 436 -5.04 -4.51 -53.88
C THR A 436 -3.67 -4.81 -53.28
N ILE A 437 -3.55 -5.86 -52.49
CA ILE A 437 -2.30 -6.23 -51.83
C ILE A 437 -1.81 -7.56 -52.41
N TYR A 438 -0.52 -7.59 -52.71
CA TYR A 438 0.20 -8.75 -53.23
C TYR A 438 1.26 -9.24 -52.24
N ASP A 439 1.53 -10.54 -52.22
CA ASP A 439 2.73 -11.09 -51.58
C ASP A 439 4.00 -10.82 -52.42
N ALA A 440 5.16 -11.22 -51.91
CA ALA A 440 6.44 -11.08 -52.61
C ALA A 440 6.54 -11.90 -53.91
N ASN A 441 5.66 -12.87 -54.13
CA ASN A 441 5.59 -13.68 -55.35
C ASN A 441 4.63 -13.10 -56.40
N GLY A 442 3.95 -11.98 -56.10
CA GLY A 442 2.94 -11.38 -56.96
C GLY A 442 1.56 -12.05 -56.88
N ASN A 443 1.30 -12.92 -55.89
CA ASN A 443 -0.02 -13.46 -55.64
C ASN A 443 -0.88 -12.42 -54.92
N LYS A 444 -2.12 -12.23 -55.38
CA LYS A 444 -3.08 -11.34 -54.72
C LYS A 444 -3.55 -11.94 -53.40
N VAL A 445 -3.22 -11.29 -52.28
CA VAL A 445 -3.63 -11.73 -50.93
C VAL A 445 -4.88 -11.02 -50.42
N TRP A 446 -5.13 -9.78 -50.85
CA TRP A 446 -6.30 -9.00 -50.43
C TRP A 446 -6.69 -7.97 -51.51
N SER A 447 -7.96 -7.58 -51.58
CA SER A 447 -8.43 -6.49 -52.45
C SER A 447 -9.72 -5.89 -51.90
N GLY A 448 -9.87 -4.57 -52.05
CA GLY A 448 -11.03 -3.83 -51.57
C GLY A 448 -11.00 -2.37 -52.03
N LYS A 449 -11.79 -1.54 -51.36
CA LYS A 449 -11.87 -0.10 -51.65
C LYS A 449 -11.81 0.75 -50.39
N THR A 450 -11.35 1.98 -50.53
CA THR A 450 -11.36 2.95 -49.44
C THR A 450 -12.77 3.46 -49.11
N ASP A 451 -12.99 3.71 -47.82
CA ASP A 451 -14.22 4.29 -47.27
C ASP A 451 -14.32 5.81 -47.51
N ILE A 452 -15.23 6.49 -46.80
CA ILE A 452 -15.44 7.94 -46.92
C ILE A 452 -14.25 8.78 -46.40
N ASP A 453 -13.50 8.24 -45.44
CA ASP A 453 -12.32 8.84 -44.83
C ASP A 453 -11.03 8.49 -45.60
N GLY A 454 -11.16 7.86 -46.78
CA GLY A 454 -10.04 7.42 -47.59
C GLY A 454 -9.29 6.23 -46.99
N SER A 455 -9.87 5.57 -45.99
CA SER A 455 -9.24 4.53 -45.19
C SER A 455 -9.62 3.12 -45.67
N VAL A 456 -8.75 2.14 -45.39
CA VAL A 456 -9.15 0.73 -45.35
C VAL A 456 -8.33 -0.05 -44.32
N LYS A 457 -8.97 -1.00 -43.66
CA LYS A 457 -8.34 -1.92 -42.70
C LYS A 457 -8.08 -3.28 -43.32
N VAL A 458 -6.90 -3.83 -43.06
CA VAL A 458 -6.49 -5.15 -43.56
C VAL A 458 -5.67 -5.91 -42.52
N ASP A 459 -5.94 -7.21 -42.43
CA ASP A 459 -5.17 -8.17 -41.64
C ASP A 459 -4.15 -8.89 -42.53
N LEU A 460 -2.87 -8.84 -42.16
CA LEU A 460 -1.78 -9.54 -42.86
C LEU A 460 -1.09 -10.52 -41.91
N LEU A 461 -0.62 -11.67 -42.42
CA LEU A 461 0.03 -12.72 -41.64
C LEU A 461 1.51 -12.82 -42.04
N PHE A 462 2.41 -12.46 -41.14
CA PHE A 462 3.84 -12.56 -41.31
C PHE A 462 4.33 -13.87 -40.69
N PRO A 463 4.77 -14.86 -41.49
CA PRO A 463 5.38 -16.10 -40.99
C PRO A 463 6.84 -15.92 -40.58
N ASP A 464 7.51 -14.87 -41.06
CA ASP A 464 8.95 -14.64 -40.86
C ASP A 464 9.25 -13.12 -40.92
N PRO A 465 10.42 -12.65 -40.44
CA PRO A 465 10.75 -11.22 -40.39
C PRO A 465 11.08 -10.61 -41.75
N GLY A 466 11.34 -11.43 -42.78
CA GLY A 466 11.63 -11.03 -44.16
C GLY A 466 10.38 -10.88 -45.03
N THR A 467 9.21 -11.27 -44.56
CA THR A 467 7.95 -11.17 -45.31
C THR A 467 7.58 -9.71 -45.61
N VAL A 468 7.45 -9.41 -46.91
CA VAL A 468 7.02 -8.11 -47.45
C VAL A 468 5.74 -8.26 -48.26
N TYR A 469 4.80 -7.36 -48.04
CA TYR A 469 3.59 -7.20 -48.85
C TYR A 469 3.65 -5.91 -49.69
N TYR A 470 3.03 -5.93 -50.86
CA TYR A 470 3.00 -4.79 -51.77
C TYR A 470 1.57 -4.28 -51.95
N VAL A 471 1.28 -3.10 -51.41
CA VAL A 471 0.01 -2.38 -51.62
C VAL A 471 0.07 -1.70 -52.98
N HIS A 472 -0.79 -2.12 -53.90
CA HIS A 472 -1.00 -1.51 -55.20
C HIS A 472 -2.30 -0.70 -55.17
N VAL A 473 -2.20 0.56 -55.59
CA VAL A 473 -3.31 1.51 -55.64
C VAL A 473 -3.40 2.07 -57.05
N GLU A 474 -4.59 2.00 -57.65
CA GLU A 474 -4.84 2.54 -58.99
C GLU A 474 -5.62 3.85 -58.89
N VAL A 475 -4.99 4.96 -59.28
CA VAL A 475 -5.62 6.30 -59.32
C VAL A 475 -5.20 7.01 -60.61
N ASN A 476 -6.15 7.56 -61.35
CA ASN A 476 -5.91 8.35 -62.58
C ASN A 476 -4.97 7.65 -63.60
N ASN A 477 -5.19 6.36 -63.84
CA ASN A 477 -4.36 5.48 -64.69
C ASN A 477 -2.88 5.38 -64.26
N ARG A 478 -2.57 5.62 -62.99
CA ARG A 478 -1.26 5.36 -62.39
C ARG A 478 -1.40 4.33 -61.28
N THR A 479 -0.48 3.37 -61.26
CA THR A 479 -0.31 2.44 -60.14
C THR A 479 0.73 2.99 -59.18
N ILE A 480 0.37 3.16 -57.91
CA ILE A 480 1.29 3.47 -56.82
C ILE A 480 1.50 2.19 -56.02
N THR A 481 2.76 1.82 -55.82
CA THR A 481 3.16 0.65 -55.04
C THR A 481 3.85 1.08 -53.75
N LYS A 482 3.39 0.56 -52.61
CA LYS A 482 4.00 0.76 -51.29
C LYS A 482 4.26 -0.59 -50.62
N ALA A 483 5.50 -0.84 -50.20
CA ALA A 483 5.84 -2.02 -49.41
C ALA A 483 5.34 -1.86 -47.96
N ILE A 484 4.80 -2.94 -47.39
CA ILE A 484 4.46 -3.11 -45.98
C ILE A 484 5.31 -4.23 -45.40
N THR A 485 5.92 -3.96 -44.24
CA THR A 485 6.67 -4.93 -43.42
C THR A 485 6.07 -5.01 -42.03
N VAL A 486 6.41 -6.07 -41.28
CA VAL A 486 5.82 -6.35 -39.95
C VAL A 486 6.07 -5.25 -38.91
N LEU A 487 7.10 -4.41 -39.05
CA LEU A 487 7.41 -3.25 -38.19
C LEU A 487 7.17 -1.88 -38.85
N MET A 488 6.43 -1.80 -39.96
CA MET A 488 6.03 -0.51 -40.53
C MET A 488 5.10 0.27 -39.59
N ASP A 489 5.12 1.61 -39.59
CA ASP A 489 4.19 2.43 -38.80
C ASP A 489 2.73 2.26 -39.30
N THR A 490 1.77 2.18 -38.37
CA THR A 490 0.32 2.27 -38.66
C THR A 490 -0.21 3.63 -38.16
N PRO A 491 -1.01 4.40 -38.93
CA PRO A 491 -1.51 4.10 -40.27
C PRO A 491 -0.46 4.25 -41.37
N VAL A 492 -0.61 3.44 -42.43
CA VAL A 492 0.19 3.53 -43.65
C VAL A 492 -0.43 4.58 -44.56
N VAL A 493 0.18 5.76 -44.63
CA VAL A 493 -0.28 6.86 -45.49
C VAL A 493 0.33 6.74 -46.89
N ILE A 494 -0.53 6.81 -47.92
CA ILE A 494 -0.15 6.86 -49.33
C ILE A 494 -0.73 8.15 -49.92
N ASP A 495 0.14 9.12 -50.17
CA ASP A 495 -0.22 10.39 -50.82
C ASP A 495 -0.04 10.27 -52.34
N VAL A 496 -1.07 10.71 -53.08
CA VAL A 496 -1.16 10.64 -54.54
C VAL A 496 -0.78 11.99 -55.20
N SER A 497 -0.57 13.04 -54.40
CA SER A 497 -0.14 14.35 -54.87
C SER A 497 1.14 14.28 -55.71
N THR A 498 1.17 15.03 -56.80
CA THR A 498 2.21 14.87 -57.81
C THR A 498 3.53 15.43 -57.35
N ASN A 499 4.52 14.55 -57.17
CA ASN A 499 5.92 14.89 -57.01
C ASN A 499 6.49 15.48 -58.33
N THR A 500 6.17 16.74 -58.62
CA THR A 500 6.76 17.51 -59.72
C THR A 500 8.18 17.93 -59.34
N HIS A 501 9.15 17.09 -59.71
CA HIS A 501 10.59 17.36 -59.72
C HIS A 501 11.18 17.99 -58.44
N LYS A 502 11.54 17.13 -57.48
CA LYS A 502 12.87 17.20 -56.85
C LYS A 502 13.61 15.89 -57.06
N LYS A 503 14.79 15.95 -57.69
CA LYS A 503 15.80 14.90 -57.58
C LYS A 503 16.24 14.84 -56.12
N SER A 504 15.70 13.91 -55.34
CA SER A 504 16.39 13.46 -54.13
C SER A 504 17.55 12.57 -54.56
N THR A 505 18.71 12.84 -53.98
CA THR A 505 19.91 12.01 -54.11
C THR A 505 19.64 10.60 -53.58
N SER A 506 20.37 9.62 -54.11
CA SER A 506 20.33 8.23 -53.67
C SER A 506 20.61 8.09 -52.18
N GLU A 507 19.57 7.80 -51.39
CA GLU A 507 19.76 7.07 -50.15
C GLU A 507 20.04 5.62 -50.51
N ASN A 508 21.28 5.18 -50.28
CA ASN A 508 21.63 3.77 -50.40
C ASN A 508 20.77 2.97 -49.42
N PRO A 509 20.15 1.84 -49.83
CA PRO A 509 19.66 0.90 -48.85
C PRO A 509 20.87 0.39 -48.05
N THR A 510 20.92 0.70 -46.76
CA THR A 510 21.90 0.11 -45.85
C THR A 510 21.60 -1.38 -45.76
N LEU A 511 22.33 -2.15 -46.56
CA LEU A 511 22.26 -3.59 -46.60
C LEU A 511 22.91 -4.10 -45.30
N ILE A 512 22.08 -4.29 -44.26
CA ILE A 512 22.52 -4.89 -43.00
C ILE A 512 22.77 -6.37 -43.29
N LEU A 513 24.00 -6.66 -43.70
CA LEU A 513 24.53 -8.00 -43.86
C LEU A 513 24.65 -8.64 -42.48
N VAL A 514 23.61 -9.33 -42.03
CA VAL A 514 23.68 -10.19 -40.84
C VAL A 514 24.54 -11.39 -41.22
N ILE A 515 25.84 -11.31 -40.89
CA ILE A 515 26.73 -12.47 -40.95
C ILE A 515 26.33 -13.40 -39.81
N TRP A 516 25.53 -14.39 -40.14
CA TRP A 516 25.29 -15.55 -39.31
C TRP A 516 26.61 -16.32 -39.21
N ASN A 517 27.17 -16.43 -38.01
CA ASN A 517 28.32 -17.30 -37.76
C ASN A 517 27.99 -18.25 -36.62
N ALA A 518 28.12 -19.54 -36.90
CA ALA A 518 27.60 -20.61 -36.06
C ALA A 518 28.68 -21.20 -35.14
N ARG A 519 28.20 -21.85 -34.07
CA ARG A 519 28.93 -22.78 -33.18
C ARG A 519 30.03 -22.19 -32.29
N GLU A 520 29.74 -22.21 -30.98
CA GLU A 520 30.68 -22.80 -30.02
C GLU A 520 29.96 -23.92 -29.25
N GLU A 521 30.27 -25.17 -29.63
CA GLU A 521 30.25 -26.29 -28.69
C GLU A 521 31.69 -26.44 -28.14
N TYR A 522 31.83 -26.97 -26.92
CA TYR A 522 33.09 -27.29 -26.22
C TYR A 522 33.94 -26.11 -25.67
N LEU A 523 33.63 -25.67 -24.44
CA LEU A 523 34.26 -26.23 -23.21
C LEU A 523 33.56 -25.78 -21.92
#